data_AF-A0A2I7K6H4-F1
#
_entry.id   AF-A0A2I7K6H4-F1
#
_cell.length_a   1.000
_cell.length_b   1.000
_cell.length_c   1.000
_cell.angle_alpha   90.00
_cell.angle_beta   90.00
_cell.angle_gamma   90.00
#
_symmetry.space_group_name_H-M   'P 1'
#
loop_
_entity.id
_entity.type
_entity.pdbx_description
1 polymer ?
#
loop_
_entity_poly.entity_id
_entity_poly.type
_entity_poly.pdbx_seq_one_letter_code
_entity_poly.pdbx_strand_id
1 'polypeptide(L)'
;MDAREQHAGEKRVREHLIDPLTRLGLVKPSGMTVAQFKVMQDELCGKLAYMTDLNLQALAEQVRSMPSGKSKDRFPIAAKVLGWAAQIQAPADDASPLFRAVFGGALGKAAMAEDFAPELLAHLRSHRVWPREYDVRQIRERSLEAKRRITRMTEAEQRGGVVSEEDQRLRAARAQAEEKCRRIVAIVESGGAA
;
A
#
# COMPACT_ATOMS: atom_id res chain seq x y z
N MET A 1 6.11 0.42 13.77
CA MET A 1 5.42 1.42 14.60
C MET A 1 5.24 0.79 15.96
N ASP A 2 5.73 1.45 16.99
CA ASP A 2 5.52 1.00 18.37
C ASP A 2 4.13 1.43 18.89
N ALA A 3 3.72 0.95 20.06
CA ALA A 3 2.40 1.25 20.62
C ALA A 3 2.18 2.74 20.95
N ARG A 4 3.24 3.49 21.25
CA ARG A 4 3.16 4.92 21.57
C ARG A 4 2.99 5.74 20.30
N GLU A 5 3.75 5.44 19.27
CA GLU A 5 3.63 6.02 17.93
C GLU A 5 2.24 5.72 17.33
N GLN A 6 1.75 4.50 17.50
CA GLN A 6 0.41 4.10 17.05
C GLN A 6 -0.67 4.95 17.74
N HIS A 7 -0.62 5.07 19.07
CA HIS A 7 -1.59 5.88 19.82
C HIS A 7 -1.53 7.37 19.44
N ALA A 8 -0.32 7.92 19.27
CA ALA A 8 -0.15 9.30 18.81
C ALA A 8 -0.70 9.49 17.39
N GLY A 9 -0.50 8.52 16.50
CA GLY A 9 -1.06 8.54 15.15
C GLY A 9 -2.58 8.45 15.15
N GLU A 10 -3.18 7.57 15.95
CA GLU A 10 -4.63 7.47 16.10
C GLU A 10 -5.26 8.77 16.59
N LYS A 11 -4.64 9.41 17.60
CA LYS A 11 -5.06 10.72 18.11
C LYS A 11 -5.03 11.77 16.99
N ARG A 12 -3.94 11.81 16.22
CA ARG A 12 -3.78 12.73 15.09
C ARG A 12 -4.83 12.53 14.01
N VAL A 13 -5.17 11.27 13.67
CA VAL A 13 -6.26 10.98 12.71
C VAL A 13 -7.59 11.51 13.23
N ARG A 14 -7.88 11.33 14.52
CA ARG A 14 -9.10 11.86 15.11
C ARG A 14 -9.18 13.39 14.98
N GLU A 15 -8.12 14.08 15.35
CA GLU A 15 -8.04 15.54 15.37
C GLU A 15 -8.11 16.18 13.97
N HIS A 16 -7.45 15.59 12.97
CA HIS A 16 -7.36 16.17 11.61
C HIS A 16 -8.36 15.62 10.60
N LEU A 17 -8.94 14.43 10.83
CA LEU A 17 -9.89 13.82 9.91
C LEU A 17 -11.30 13.70 10.51
N ILE A 18 -11.45 13.00 11.63
CA ILE A 18 -12.78 12.61 12.14
C ILE A 18 -13.52 13.81 12.76
N ASP A 19 -12.88 14.53 13.67
CA ASP A 19 -13.50 15.63 14.39
C ASP A 19 -13.87 16.80 13.46
N PRO A 20 -13.02 17.22 12.50
CA PRO A 20 -13.38 18.27 11.55
C PRO A 20 -14.61 17.90 10.70
N LEU A 21 -14.68 16.66 10.20
CA LEU A 21 -15.81 16.21 9.38
C LEU A 21 -17.11 16.13 10.18
N THR A 22 -17.01 15.69 11.44
CA THR A 22 -18.18 15.64 12.35
C THR A 22 -18.65 17.04 12.74
N ARG A 23 -17.72 17.98 13.02
CA ARG A 23 -18.04 19.39 13.28
C ARG A 23 -18.70 20.09 12.09
N LEU A 24 -18.36 19.70 10.86
CA LEU A 24 -19.01 20.16 9.64
C LEU A 24 -20.41 19.57 9.43
N GLY A 25 -20.87 18.68 10.31
CA GLY A 25 -22.21 18.12 10.28
C GLY A 25 -22.36 16.84 9.45
N LEU A 26 -21.27 16.20 9.02
CA LEU A 26 -21.37 14.90 8.35
C LEU A 26 -21.87 13.84 9.34
N VAL A 27 -23.01 13.24 9.01
CA VAL A 27 -23.63 12.20 9.85
C VAL A 27 -23.21 10.80 9.43
N LYS A 28 -23.49 9.81 10.28
CA LYS A 28 -23.18 8.39 10.00
C LYS A 28 -23.72 7.90 8.64
N PRO A 29 -23.05 6.93 7.99
CA PRO A 29 -23.57 6.24 6.81
C PRO A 29 -24.99 5.67 7.01
N SER A 30 -25.73 5.51 5.92
CA SER A 30 -27.05 4.83 5.92
C SER A 30 -26.91 3.39 6.38
N GLY A 31 -27.91 2.87 7.12
CA GLY A 31 -27.95 1.48 7.57
C GLY A 31 -27.02 1.15 8.76
N MET A 32 -26.24 2.12 9.26
CA MET A 32 -25.32 1.93 10.38
C MET A 32 -25.89 2.53 11.67
N THR A 33 -25.68 1.89 12.82
CA THR A 33 -26.00 2.48 14.14
C THR A 33 -24.92 3.48 14.58
N VAL A 34 -25.21 4.29 15.61
CA VAL A 34 -24.19 5.21 16.18
C VAL A 34 -23.00 4.43 16.74
N ALA A 35 -23.25 3.29 17.39
CA ALA A 35 -22.19 2.43 17.92
C ALA A 35 -21.30 1.86 16.80
N GLN A 36 -21.91 1.34 15.73
CA GLN A 36 -21.16 0.85 14.57
C GLN A 36 -20.36 1.98 13.89
N PHE A 37 -20.90 3.19 13.84
CA PHE A 37 -20.19 4.33 13.28
C PHE A 37 -18.97 4.71 14.13
N LYS A 38 -19.08 4.68 15.46
CA LYS A 38 -17.93 4.91 16.35
C LYS A 38 -16.85 3.85 16.15
N VAL A 39 -17.22 2.57 16.08
CA VAL A 39 -16.26 1.48 15.78
C VAL A 39 -15.57 1.72 14.44
N MET A 40 -16.32 2.12 13.40
CA MET A 40 -15.75 2.45 12.11
C MET A 40 -14.74 3.62 12.17
N GLN A 41 -15.04 4.65 12.97
CA GLN A 41 -14.10 5.77 13.20
C GLN A 41 -12.83 5.32 13.94
N ASP A 42 -12.98 4.46 14.95
CA ASP A 42 -11.85 3.91 15.71
C ASP A 42 -10.95 3.04 14.80
N GLU A 43 -11.54 2.20 13.94
CA GLU A 43 -10.80 1.44 12.92
C GLU A 43 -10.08 2.35 11.92
N LEU A 44 -10.72 3.44 11.49
CA LEU A 44 -10.07 4.43 10.61
C LEU A 44 -8.88 5.09 11.30
N CYS A 45 -9.00 5.45 12.58
CA CYS A 45 -7.89 6.00 13.36
C CYS A 45 -6.71 5.03 13.39
N GLY A 46 -6.97 3.75 13.70
CA GLY A 46 -5.92 2.73 13.75
C GLY A 46 -5.25 2.50 12.40
N LYS A 47 -6.04 2.39 11.33
CA LYS A 47 -5.53 2.11 9.98
C LYS A 47 -4.81 3.29 9.34
N LEU A 48 -5.14 4.53 9.70
CA LEU A 48 -4.56 5.74 9.11
C LEU A 48 -3.48 6.40 10.00
N ALA A 49 -3.13 5.78 11.14
CA ALA A 49 -2.15 6.32 12.09
C ALA A 49 -0.76 6.62 11.48
N TYR A 50 -0.41 5.95 10.38
CA TYR A 50 0.82 6.17 9.62
C TYR A 50 0.84 7.47 8.80
N MET A 51 -0.32 8.11 8.60
CA MET A 51 -0.42 9.31 7.79
C MET A 51 0.11 10.55 8.53
N THR A 52 0.70 11.46 7.76
CA THR A 52 1.15 12.76 8.25
C THR A 52 -0.03 13.71 8.42
N ASP A 53 0.14 14.75 9.25
CA ASP A 53 -0.85 15.78 9.53
C ASP A 53 -1.37 16.43 8.24
N LEU A 54 -0.46 16.81 7.34
CA LEU A 54 -0.77 17.41 6.05
C LEU A 54 -1.64 16.49 5.18
N ASN A 55 -1.29 15.20 5.10
CA ASN A 55 -2.03 14.25 4.28
C ASN A 55 -3.39 13.90 4.88
N LEU A 56 -3.54 13.94 6.21
CA LEU A 56 -4.83 13.78 6.88
C LEU A 56 -5.75 14.99 6.63
N GLN A 57 -5.20 16.20 6.63
CA GLN A 57 -5.96 17.40 6.28
C GLN A 57 -6.41 17.39 4.82
N ALA A 58 -5.53 16.98 3.89
CA ALA A 58 -5.88 16.79 2.49
C ALA A 58 -6.98 15.72 2.31
N LEU A 59 -6.90 14.61 3.05
CA LEU A 59 -7.94 13.58 3.05
C LEU A 59 -9.26 14.13 3.59
N ALA A 60 -9.25 14.93 4.66
CA ALA A 60 -10.45 15.58 5.18
C ALA A 60 -11.08 16.51 4.13
N GLU A 61 -10.27 17.25 3.38
CA GLU A 61 -10.71 18.07 2.25
C GLU A 61 -11.35 17.26 1.11
N GLN A 62 -10.80 16.08 0.80
CA GLN A 62 -11.40 15.19 -0.18
C GLN A 62 -12.73 14.59 0.32
N VAL A 63 -12.80 14.19 1.60
CA VAL A 63 -14.02 13.61 2.17
C VAL A 63 -15.15 14.65 2.23
N ARG A 64 -14.87 15.90 2.62
CA ARG A 64 -15.88 16.97 2.66
C ARG A 64 -16.44 17.32 1.28
N SER A 65 -15.66 17.16 0.21
CA SER A 65 -16.10 17.43 -1.16
C SER A 65 -16.84 16.25 -1.80
N MET A 66 -16.71 15.05 -1.20
CA MET A 66 -17.35 13.83 -1.69
C MET A 66 -18.23 13.14 -0.63
N PRO A 67 -19.19 13.86 0.01
CA PRO A 67 -20.09 13.26 0.96
C PRO A 67 -21.02 12.24 0.29
N SER A 68 -21.46 11.27 1.08
CA SER A 68 -22.31 10.16 0.65
C SER A 68 -23.79 10.44 0.90
N GLY A 69 -24.65 9.54 0.42
CA GLY A 69 -26.10 9.67 0.55
C GLY A 69 -26.73 10.63 -0.48
N LYS A 70 -28.06 10.57 -0.57
CA LYS A 70 -28.85 11.39 -1.51
C LYS A 70 -28.73 12.89 -1.18
N SER A 71 -28.73 13.22 0.11
CA SER A 71 -28.67 14.60 0.60
C SER A 71 -27.23 15.14 0.72
N LYS A 72 -26.21 14.35 0.36
CA LYS A 72 -24.79 14.77 0.41
C LYS A 72 -24.35 15.26 1.79
N ASP A 73 -24.88 14.61 2.83
CA ASP A 73 -24.70 14.95 4.25
C ASP A 73 -24.04 13.82 5.05
N ARG A 74 -23.70 12.70 4.41
CA ARG A 74 -23.20 11.51 5.12
C ARG A 74 -21.71 11.34 4.98
N PHE A 75 -21.11 10.91 6.08
CA PHE A 75 -19.76 10.38 6.12
C PHE A 75 -19.66 9.16 5.18
N PRO A 76 -18.69 9.11 4.25
CA PRO A 76 -18.46 7.95 3.40
C PRO A 76 -18.03 6.71 4.20
N ILE A 77 -18.40 5.51 3.74
CA ILE A 77 -17.98 4.27 4.40
C ILE A 77 -16.44 4.14 4.45
N ALA A 78 -15.90 3.50 5.49
CA ALA A 78 -14.46 3.39 5.72
C ALA A 78 -13.68 2.88 4.49
N ALA A 79 -14.20 1.88 3.77
CA ALA A 79 -13.56 1.35 2.57
C ALA A 79 -13.24 2.45 1.51
N LYS A 80 -14.14 3.41 1.34
CA LYS A 80 -13.95 4.52 0.40
C LYS A 80 -12.88 5.50 0.89
N VAL A 81 -12.94 5.84 2.19
CA VAL A 81 -11.96 6.72 2.84
C VAL A 81 -10.55 6.13 2.80
N LEU A 82 -10.42 4.83 3.09
CA LEU A 82 -9.14 4.10 3.00
C LEU A 82 -8.60 4.06 1.56
N GLY A 83 -9.49 3.95 0.56
CA GLY A 83 -9.11 4.03 -0.85
C GLY A 83 -8.49 5.37 -1.22
N TRP A 84 -9.11 6.48 -0.81
CA TRP A 84 -8.55 7.82 -1.01
C TRP A 84 -7.27 8.05 -0.21
N ALA A 85 -7.23 7.60 1.05
CA ALA A 85 -6.05 7.67 1.89
C ALA A 85 -4.84 7.01 1.20
N ALA A 86 -5.02 5.82 0.64
CA ALA A 86 -3.96 5.10 -0.07
C ALA A 86 -3.49 5.79 -1.36
N GLN A 87 -4.33 6.65 -1.98
CA GLN A 87 -3.95 7.48 -3.12
C GLN A 87 -3.14 8.71 -2.69
N ILE A 88 -3.47 9.31 -1.54
CA ILE A 88 -2.77 10.47 -0.99
C ILE A 88 -1.42 10.07 -0.37
N GLN A 89 -1.43 9.03 0.46
CA GLN A 89 -0.24 8.50 1.11
C GLN A 89 -0.36 6.98 1.18
N ALA A 90 0.40 6.29 0.32
CA ALA A 90 0.45 4.84 0.37
C ALA A 90 1.07 4.36 1.70
N PRO A 91 0.50 3.34 2.36
CA PRO A 91 1.15 2.71 3.51
C PRO A 91 2.45 2.04 3.07
N ALA A 92 3.37 1.85 4.01
CA ALA A 92 4.58 1.08 3.77
C ALA A 92 4.25 -0.33 3.25
N ASP A 93 5.08 -0.85 2.34
CA ASP A 93 4.82 -2.13 1.65
C ASP A 93 4.72 -3.31 2.64
N ASP A 94 5.56 -3.28 3.66
CA ASP A 94 5.61 -4.26 4.75
C ASP A 94 4.46 -4.13 5.74
N ALA A 95 3.72 -3.02 5.75
CA ALA A 95 2.55 -2.84 6.60
C ALA A 95 1.29 -3.53 6.05
N SER A 96 1.30 -4.00 4.80
CA SER A 96 0.14 -4.61 4.15
C SER A 96 -0.03 -6.09 4.51
N PRO A 97 -1.14 -6.50 5.19
CA PRO A 97 -1.39 -7.92 5.48
C PRO A 97 -1.52 -8.78 4.21
N LEU A 98 -2.07 -8.21 3.13
CA LEU A 98 -2.14 -8.89 1.83
C LEU A 98 -0.74 -9.23 1.31
N PHE A 99 0.21 -8.28 1.41
CA PHE A 99 1.54 -8.50 0.85
C PHE A 99 2.27 -9.54 1.67
N ARG A 100 2.17 -9.48 3.00
CA ARG A 100 2.68 -10.52 3.92
C ARG A 100 2.09 -11.90 3.59
N ALA A 101 0.78 -12.00 3.40
CA ALA A 101 0.13 -13.27 3.07
C ALA A 101 0.57 -13.84 1.72
N VAL A 102 0.70 -12.99 0.69
CA VAL A 102 1.19 -13.41 -0.63
C VAL A 102 2.64 -13.89 -0.55
N PHE A 103 3.51 -13.12 0.12
CA PHE A 103 4.93 -13.45 0.23
C PHE A 103 5.23 -14.63 1.18
N GLY A 104 4.35 -14.88 2.16
CA GLY A 104 4.42 -16.07 3.03
C GLY A 104 3.94 -17.36 2.38
N GLY A 105 3.07 -17.25 1.37
CA GLY A 105 2.51 -18.38 0.66
C GLY A 105 3.46 -19.00 -0.38
N ALA A 106 2.95 -20.04 -1.07
CA ALA A 106 3.69 -20.72 -2.13
C ALA A 106 4.09 -19.78 -3.29
N LEU A 107 3.22 -18.83 -3.65
CA LEU A 107 3.49 -17.86 -4.71
C LEU A 107 4.68 -16.96 -4.36
N GLY A 108 4.75 -16.44 -3.14
CA GLY A 108 5.88 -15.66 -2.64
C GLY A 108 7.20 -16.42 -2.67
N LYS A 109 7.19 -17.66 -2.16
CA LYS A 109 8.36 -18.54 -2.19
C LYS A 109 8.85 -18.81 -3.61
N ALA A 110 7.93 -19.12 -4.54
CA ALA A 110 8.26 -19.27 -5.95
C ALA A 110 8.81 -17.97 -6.56
N ALA A 111 8.25 -16.81 -6.20
CA ALA A 111 8.71 -15.50 -6.67
C ALA A 111 10.14 -15.18 -6.24
N MET A 112 10.50 -15.55 -5.01
CA MET A 112 11.87 -15.40 -4.52
C MET A 112 12.83 -16.39 -5.20
N ALA A 113 12.42 -17.67 -5.33
CA ALA A 113 13.25 -18.71 -5.92
C ALA A 113 13.53 -18.51 -7.42
N GLU A 114 12.52 -18.05 -8.16
CA GLU A 114 12.61 -17.83 -9.61
C GLU A 114 12.94 -16.36 -9.97
N ASP A 115 13.21 -15.52 -8.95
CA ASP A 115 13.60 -14.12 -9.08
C ASP A 115 12.59 -13.28 -9.91
N PHE A 116 11.30 -13.40 -9.60
CA PHE A 116 10.25 -12.49 -10.09
C PHE A 116 9.55 -11.70 -8.97
N ALA A 117 10.08 -11.77 -7.75
CA ALA A 117 9.57 -11.07 -6.58
C ALA A 117 9.45 -9.54 -6.76
N PRO A 118 10.42 -8.81 -7.37
CA PRO A 118 10.27 -7.37 -7.61
C PRO A 118 9.05 -7.02 -8.46
N GLU A 119 8.79 -7.79 -9.51
CA GLU A 119 7.65 -7.59 -10.41
C GLU A 119 6.33 -7.97 -9.74
N LEU A 120 6.33 -9.02 -8.90
CA LEU A 120 5.19 -9.37 -8.06
C LEU A 120 4.85 -8.23 -7.09
N LEU A 121 5.85 -7.66 -6.42
CA LEU A 121 5.64 -6.53 -5.51
C LEU A 121 5.10 -5.30 -6.25
N ALA A 122 5.60 -5.00 -7.45
CA ALA A 122 5.10 -3.91 -8.28
C ALA A 122 3.63 -4.12 -8.69
N HIS A 123 3.24 -5.35 -9.05
CA HIS A 123 1.86 -5.69 -9.35
C HIS A 123 0.95 -5.50 -8.12
N LEU A 124 1.39 -5.98 -6.94
CA LEU A 124 0.65 -5.85 -5.69
C LEU A 124 0.47 -4.39 -5.26
N ARG A 125 1.47 -3.52 -5.45
CA ARG A 125 1.34 -2.08 -5.22
C ARG A 125 0.27 -1.44 -6.09
N SER A 126 0.23 -1.84 -7.36
CA SER A 126 -0.65 -1.22 -8.36
C SER A 126 -2.10 -1.65 -8.19
N HIS A 127 -2.34 -2.96 -7.97
CA HIS A 127 -3.70 -3.50 -7.98
C HIS A 127 -4.25 -3.80 -6.58
N ARG A 128 -3.37 -4.04 -5.59
CA ARG A 128 -3.74 -4.36 -4.20
C ARG A 128 -4.75 -5.50 -4.05
N VAL A 129 -4.69 -6.48 -4.95
CA VAL A 129 -5.50 -7.69 -4.94
C VAL A 129 -4.61 -8.93 -4.95
N TRP A 130 -5.17 -10.06 -4.56
CA TRP A 130 -4.48 -11.35 -4.70
C TRP A 130 -4.28 -11.66 -6.20
N PRO A 131 -3.04 -11.90 -6.67
CA PRO A 131 -2.78 -12.19 -8.08
C PRO A 131 -3.43 -13.50 -8.51
N ARG A 132 -4.16 -13.47 -9.63
CA ARG A 132 -4.72 -14.68 -10.27
C ARG A 132 -3.68 -15.32 -11.18
N GLU A 133 -3.97 -16.52 -11.68
CA GLU A 133 -3.04 -17.26 -12.56
C GLU A 133 -2.60 -16.45 -13.80
N TYR A 134 -3.54 -15.70 -14.39
CA TYR A 134 -3.24 -14.81 -15.51
C TYR A 134 -2.26 -13.70 -15.10
N ASP A 135 -2.48 -13.06 -13.95
CA ASP A 135 -1.60 -12.03 -13.42
C ASP A 135 -0.20 -12.59 -13.15
N VAL A 136 -0.11 -13.77 -12.55
CA VAL A 136 1.17 -14.44 -12.26
C VAL A 136 1.95 -14.71 -13.55
N ARG A 137 1.27 -15.13 -14.63
CA ARG A 137 1.90 -15.31 -15.94
C ARG A 137 2.48 -14.00 -16.49
N GLN A 138 1.69 -12.93 -16.47
CA GLN A 138 2.15 -11.61 -16.92
C GLN A 138 3.30 -11.07 -16.06
N ILE A 139 3.26 -11.28 -14.74
CA ILE A 139 4.33 -10.89 -13.83
C ILE A 139 5.65 -11.59 -14.20
N ARG A 140 5.59 -12.90 -14.48
CA ARG A 140 6.74 -13.69 -14.92
C ARG A 140 7.30 -13.18 -16.26
N GLU A 141 6.43 -12.91 -17.23
CA GLU A 141 6.83 -12.35 -18.53
C GLU A 141 7.56 -11.01 -18.37
N ARG A 142 7.01 -10.08 -17.57
CA ARG A 142 7.65 -8.79 -17.26
C ARG A 142 9.00 -8.97 -16.57
N SER A 143 9.11 -9.96 -15.69
CA SER A 143 10.38 -10.26 -15.02
C SER A 143 11.44 -10.75 -16.00
N LEU A 144 11.07 -11.64 -16.93
CA LEU A 144 11.99 -12.10 -17.98
C LEU A 144 12.45 -10.95 -18.87
N GLU A 145 11.55 -10.03 -19.24
CA GLU A 145 11.90 -8.85 -20.03
C GLU A 145 12.87 -7.93 -19.28
N ALA A 146 12.58 -7.64 -18.00
CA ALA A 146 13.44 -6.82 -17.15
C ALA A 146 14.84 -7.43 -17.00
N LYS A 147 14.92 -8.75 -16.77
CA LYS A 147 16.20 -9.48 -16.70
C LYS A 147 16.98 -9.37 -18.01
N ARG A 148 16.34 -9.62 -19.16
CA ARG A 148 16.98 -9.48 -20.48
C ARG A 148 17.47 -8.06 -20.75
N ARG A 149 16.74 -7.03 -20.29
CA ARG A 149 17.15 -5.63 -20.41
C ARG A 149 18.39 -5.37 -19.55
N ILE A 150 18.38 -5.81 -18.29
CA ILE A 150 19.52 -5.67 -17.37
C ILE A 150 20.76 -6.41 -17.89
N THR A 151 20.63 -7.64 -18.40
CA THR A 151 21.75 -8.40 -18.98
C THR A 151 22.38 -7.64 -20.15
N ARG A 152 21.57 -7.17 -21.10
CA ARG A 152 22.05 -6.39 -22.26
C ARG A 152 22.77 -5.11 -21.83
N MET A 153 22.27 -4.42 -20.81
CA MET A 153 22.93 -3.24 -20.25
C MET A 153 24.29 -3.59 -19.65
N THR A 154 24.37 -4.65 -18.85
CA THR A 154 25.63 -5.10 -18.23
C THR A 154 26.66 -5.50 -19.28
N GLU A 155 26.24 -6.21 -20.34
CA GLU A 155 27.10 -6.55 -21.48
C GLU A 155 27.56 -5.32 -22.27
N ALA A 156 26.73 -4.26 -22.35
CA ALA A 156 27.13 -3.01 -22.97
C ALA A 156 28.17 -2.26 -22.14
N GLU A 157 28.00 -2.18 -20.81
CA GLU A 157 28.97 -1.57 -19.88
C GLU A 157 30.32 -2.27 -19.95
N GLN A 158 30.34 -3.61 -19.96
CA GLN A 158 31.57 -4.40 -20.06
C GLN A 158 32.34 -4.15 -21.36
N ARG A 159 31.65 -3.76 -22.43
CA ARG A 159 32.25 -3.39 -23.72
C ARG A 159 32.63 -1.90 -23.81
N GLY A 160 32.55 -1.16 -22.69
CA GLY A 160 32.83 0.27 -22.64
C GLY A 160 31.71 1.15 -23.21
N GLY A 161 30.52 0.59 -23.42
CA GLY A 161 29.34 1.33 -23.86
C GLY A 161 28.72 2.17 -22.73
N VAL A 162 28.04 3.24 -23.12
CA VAL A 162 27.29 4.09 -22.18
C VAL A 162 25.89 3.50 -21.98
N VAL A 163 25.51 3.27 -20.72
CA VAL A 163 24.14 2.88 -20.36
C VAL A 163 23.29 4.11 -20.12
N SER A 164 22.06 4.09 -20.65
CA SER A 164 21.13 5.20 -20.49
C SER A 164 20.76 5.43 -19.02
N GLU A 165 20.40 6.67 -18.66
CA GLU A 165 19.92 6.95 -17.31
C GLU A 165 18.65 6.16 -16.97
N GLU A 166 17.77 5.92 -17.96
CA GLU A 166 16.54 5.16 -17.77
C GLU A 166 16.84 3.70 -17.36
N ASP A 167 17.81 3.10 -18.04
CA ASP A 167 18.29 1.75 -17.76
C ASP A 167 18.91 1.65 -16.37
N GLN A 168 19.74 2.62 -15.99
CA GLN A 168 20.30 2.69 -14.63
C GLN A 168 19.21 2.81 -13.57
N ARG A 169 18.18 3.65 -13.81
CA ARG A 169 17.01 3.78 -12.92
C ARG A 169 16.23 2.48 -12.80
N LEU A 170 16.02 1.75 -13.90
CA LEU A 170 15.37 0.43 -13.88
C LEU A 170 16.13 -0.56 -12.99
N ARG A 171 17.46 -0.68 -13.19
CA ARG A 171 18.32 -1.56 -12.41
C ARG A 171 18.26 -1.21 -10.91
N ALA A 172 18.39 0.07 -10.58
CA ALA A 172 18.32 0.56 -9.20
C ALA A 172 16.95 0.31 -8.57
N ALA A 173 15.87 0.60 -9.28
CA ALA A 173 14.51 0.40 -8.79
C ALA A 173 14.22 -1.09 -8.54
N ARG A 174 14.68 -1.98 -9.42
CA ARG A 174 14.53 -3.43 -9.24
C ARG A 174 15.31 -3.94 -8.02
N ALA A 175 16.55 -3.49 -7.84
CA ALA A 175 17.36 -3.85 -6.67
C ALA A 175 16.73 -3.37 -5.34
N GLN A 176 16.20 -2.14 -5.32
CA GLN A 176 15.47 -1.63 -4.15
C GLN A 176 14.18 -2.43 -3.87
N ALA A 177 13.45 -2.83 -4.91
CA ALA A 177 12.26 -3.65 -4.76
C ALA A 177 12.60 -5.05 -4.22
N GLU A 178 13.71 -5.64 -4.67
CA GLU A 178 14.21 -6.92 -4.16
C GLU A 178 14.54 -6.85 -2.66
N GLU A 179 15.23 -5.81 -2.21
CA GLU A 179 15.51 -5.57 -0.79
C GLU A 179 14.21 -5.47 0.03
N LYS A 180 13.19 -4.82 -0.53
CA LYS A 180 11.87 -4.75 0.12
C LYS A 180 11.20 -6.13 0.19
N CYS A 181 11.26 -6.93 -0.88
CA CYS A 181 10.74 -8.30 -0.85
C CYS A 181 11.43 -9.14 0.23
N ARG A 182 12.76 -9.07 0.33
CA ARG A 182 13.55 -9.76 1.37
C ARG A 182 13.11 -9.35 2.78
N ARG A 183 12.89 -8.05 3.02
CA ARG A 183 12.35 -7.57 4.31
C ARG A 183 10.94 -8.09 4.62
N ILE A 184 10.04 -8.10 3.63
CA ILE A 184 8.68 -8.63 3.82
C ILE A 184 8.74 -10.12 4.20
N VAL A 185 9.55 -10.91 3.51
CA VAL A 185 9.74 -12.34 3.79
C VAL A 185 10.28 -12.54 5.20
N ALA A 186 11.31 -11.80 5.60
CA ALA A 186 11.88 -11.88 6.96
C ALA A 186 10.85 -11.56 8.06
N ILE A 187 9.97 -10.57 7.83
CA ILE A 187 8.87 -10.23 8.75
C ILE A 187 7.87 -11.39 8.84
N VAL A 188 7.55 -12.04 7.72
CA VAL A 188 6.61 -13.16 7.70
C VAL A 188 7.21 -14.39 8.40
N GLU A 189 8.48 -14.69 8.19
CA GLU A 189 9.16 -15.81 8.85
C GLU A 189 9.31 -15.59 10.36
N SER A 190 9.64 -14.37 10.79
CA SER A 190 9.72 -14.02 12.22
C SER A 190 8.35 -13.93 12.90
N GLY A 191 7.31 -13.52 12.18
CA GLY A 191 5.93 -13.45 12.68
C GLY A 191 5.16 -14.78 12.59
N GLY A 192 5.62 -15.74 11.79
CA GLY A 192 5.04 -17.08 11.65
C GLY A 192 5.66 -18.13 12.58
N ALA A 193 6.65 -17.75 13.39
CA ALA A 193 7.25 -18.58 14.44
C ALA A 193 6.53 -18.47 15.80
N ALA A 194 5.26 -18.08 15.80
CA ALA A 194 4.41 -17.97 16.98
C ALA A 194 3.15 -18.83 16.84
#